data_AF-A0A7V2AJN2-F1
#
_entry.id   AF-A0A7V2AJN2-F1
#
_cell.length_a   1.000
_cell.length_b   1.000
_cell.length_c   1.000
_cell.angle_alpha   90.00
_cell.angle_beta   90.00
_cell.angle_gamma   90.00
#
_symmetry.space_group_name_H-M   'P 1'
#
loop_
_entity.id
_entity.type
_entity.pdbx_description
1 polymer ?
#
loop_
_entity_poly.entity_id
_entity_poly.type
_entity_poly.pdbx_seq_one_letter_code
_entity_poly.pdbx_strand_id
1 'polypeptide(L)'
;MNKELFQTLLKPVIQSVQGKALDGELADTLNRDFPPQSELFKAIEAACHAAIEAGWMCAQGDSGRRFGRVIKPGPETGDLSVDVVHLKDFVGPHHSHPTGEICMTMPIDGGALFDGQGAGWCINPPGSAHNPTVSN
;
A
#
# COMPACT_ATOMS: atom_id res chain seq x y z
N MET A 1 -8.71 -14.08 -7.90
CA MET A 1 -7.37 -13.77 -7.35
C MET A 1 -7.16 -14.61 -6.09
N ASN A 2 -6.01 -15.27 -5.93
CA ASN A 2 -5.60 -15.94 -4.69
C ASN A 2 -4.27 -15.34 -4.18
N LYS A 3 -3.78 -15.80 -3.02
CA LYS A 3 -2.60 -15.23 -2.36
C LYS A 3 -1.33 -15.43 -3.18
N GLU A 4 -1.14 -16.60 -3.77
CA GLU A 4 0.06 -16.94 -4.55
C GLU A 4 0.17 -16.09 -5.82
N LEU A 5 -0.96 -15.88 -6.51
CA LEU A 5 -1.03 -15.01 -7.69
C LEU A 5 -0.80 -13.54 -7.31
N PHE A 6 -1.36 -13.08 -6.19
CA PHE A 6 -1.12 -11.72 -5.72
C PHE A 6 0.35 -11.48 -5.34
N GLN A 7 0.98 -12.44 -4.67
CA GLN A 7 2.42 -12.38 -4.38
C GLN A 7 3.27 -12.35 -5.65
N THR A 8 2.90 -13.14 -6.66
CA THR A 8 3.58 -13.12 -7.97
C THR A 8 3.42 -11.78 -8.67
N LEU A 9 2.23 -11.18 -8.60
CA LEU A 9 1.93 -9.87 -9.16
C LEU A 9 2.79 -8.77 -8.54
N LEU A 10 3.11 -8.86 -7.24
CA LEU A 10 3.93 -7.88 -6.54
C LEU A 10 5.45 -8.01 -6.79
N LYS A 11 5.91 -9.08 -7.45
CA LYS A 11 7.35 -9.33 -7.66
C LYS A 11 8.11 -8.15 -8.28
N PRO A 12 7.60 -7.46 -9.33
CA PRO A 12 8.32 -6.32 -9.92
C PRO A 12 8.50 -5.16 -8.93
N VAL A 13 7.50 -4.90 -8.08
CA VAL A 13 7.58 -3.87 -7.03
C VAL A 13 8.61 -4.28 -5.97
N ILE A 14 8.52 -5.51 -5.46
CA ILE A 14 9.46 -6.06 -4.47
C ILE A 14 10.90 -5.95 -4.98
N GLN A 15 11.15 -6.35 -6.22
CA GLN A 15 12.47 -6.24 -6.85
C GLN A 15 12.94 -4.79 -6.97
N SER A 16 12.03 -3.86 -7.24
CA SER A 16 12.37 -2.44 -7.36
C SER A 16 12.71 -1.80 -6.01
N VAL A 17 12.18 -2.29 -4.89
CA VAL A 17 12.42 -1.71 -3.56
C VAL A 17 13.51 -2.42 -2.75
N GLN A 18 13.84 -3.67 -3.10
CA GLN A 18 14.77 -4.49 -2.33
C GLN A 18 16.14 -3.83 -2.17
N GLY A 19 16.57 -3.65 -0.91
CA GLY A 19 17.87 -3.07 -0.56
C GLY A 19 17.99 -1.56 -0.79
N LYS A 20 16.91 -0.87 -1.17
CA LYS A 20 16.91 0.60 -1.35
C LYS A 20 16.58 1.32 -0.05
N ALA A 21 17.05 2.56 0.07
CA ALA A 21 16.63 3.46 1.12
C ALA A 21 15.14 3.82 0.95
N LEU A 22 14.41 3.90 2.06
CA LEU A 22 13.02 4.35 2.07
C LEU A 22 13.02 5.87 2.21
N ASP A 23 13.17 6.56 1.08
CA ASP A 23 13.21 8.01 0.98
C ASP A 23 12.44 8.54 -0.25
N GLY A 24 12.56 9.85 -0.50
CA GLY A 24 11.90 10.50 -1.64
C GLY A 24 12.39 9.98 -3.00
N GLU A 25 13.64 9.55 -3.13
CA GLU A 25 14.16 9.02 -4.41
C GLU A 25 13.51 7.69 -4.76
N LEU A 26 13.23 6.86 -3.75
CA LEU A 26 12.44 5.64 -3.93
C LEU A 26 11.00 5.97 -4.35
N ALA A 27 10.38 6.98 -3.74
CA ALA A 27 9.03 7.42 -4.11
C ALA A 27 8.98 7.88 -5.58
N ASP A 28 9.93 8.71 -6.01
CA ASP A 28 10.04 9.20 -7.39
C ASP A 28 10.26 8.03 -8.37
N THR A 29 11.09 7.06 -7.99
CA THR A 29 11.35 5.87 -8.78
C THR A 29 10.08 5.03 -8.98
N LEU A 30 9.34 4.75 -7.92
CA LEU A 30 8.11 3.96 -8.00
C LEU A 30 7.01 4.69 -8.79
N ASN A 31 6.87 6.00 -8.61
CA ASN A 31 5.90 6.79 -9.38
C ASN A 31 6.28 6.93 -10.87
N ARG A 32 7.57 6.90 -11.21
CA ARG A 32 8.03 6.89 -12.61
C ARG A 32 7.84 5.52 -13.25
N ASP A 33 8.23 4.45 -12.56
CA ASP A 33 8.29 3.11 -13.15
C ASP A 33 6.93 2.39 -13.08
N PHE A 34 6.12 2.67 -12.04
CA PHE A 34 4.80 2.09 -11.81
C PHE A 34 3.74 3.17 -11.47
N PRO A 35 3.54 4.19 -12.34
CA PRO A 35 2.55 5.23 -12.10
C PRO A 35 1.12 4.65 -12.03
N PRO A 36 0.13 5.40 -11.52
CA PRO A 36 -1.27 4.99 -11.48
C PRO A 36 -1.83 4.52 -12.84
N GLN A 37 -1.30 5.06 -13.94
CA GLN A 37 -1.73 4.70 -15.29
C GLN A 37 -1.10 3.40 -15.81
N SER A 38 -0.06 2.88 -15.16
CA SER A 38 0.64 1.67 -15.56
C SER A 38 -0.23 0.42 -15.41
N GLU A 39 0.03 -0.58 -16.25
CA GLU A 39 -0.68 -1.86 -16.20
C GLU A 39 -0.46 -2.58 -14.85
N LEU A 40 0.75 -2.50 -14.29
CA LEU A 40 1.06 -3.13 -13.01
C LEU A 40 0.27 -2.50 -11.85
N PHE A 41 0.22 -1.16 -11.78
CA PHE A 41 -0.51 -0.45 -10.74
C PHE A 41 -2.00 -0.84 -10.77
N LYS A 42 -2.62 -0.75 -11.95
CA LYS A 42 -4.03 -1.12 -12.15
C LYS A 42 -4.31 -2.59 -11.85
N ALA A 43 -3.38 -3.49 -12.19
CA ALA A 43 -3.52 -4.90 -11.89
C ALA A 43 -3.48 -5.17 -10.38
N ILE A 44 -2.59 -4.52 -9.64
CA ILE A 44 -2.51 -4.63 -8.16
C ILE A 44 -3.80 -4.07 -7.54
N GLU A 45 -4.25 -2.90 -7.98
CA GLU A 45 -5.48 -2.27 -7.52
C GLU A 45 -6.71 -3.17 -7.75
N ALA A 46 -6.89 -3.67 -8.97
CA ALA A 46 -7.98 -4.59 -9.30
C ALA A 46 -7.90 -5.89 -8.48
N ALA A 47 -6.69 -6.41 -8.23
CA ALA A 47 -6.48 -7.60 -7.42
C ALA A 47 -6.89 -7.37 -5.95
N CYS A 48 -6.56 -6.21 -5.38
CA CYS A 48 -6.98 -5.79 -4.04
C CYS A 48 -8.50 -5.71 -3.96
N HIS A 49 -9.17 -5.03 -4.89
CA HIS A 49 -10.64 -4.92 -4.90
C HIS A 49 -11.32 -6.30 -4.98
N ALA A 50 -10.89 -7.15 -5.91
CA ALA A 50 -11.43 -8.50 -6.05
C ALA A 50 -11.21 -9.36 -4.80
N ALA A 51 -10.07 -9.19 -4.12
CA ALA A 51 -9.75 -9.93 -2.90
C ALA A 51 -10.52 -9.44 -1.66
N ILE A 52 -10.81 -8.14 -1.59
CA ILE A 52 -11.68 -7.54 -0.56
C ILE A 52 -13.12 -8.03 -0.75
N GLU A 53 -13.62 -8.05 -2.00
CA GLU A 53 -14.94 -8.58 -2.33
C GLU A 53 -15.04 -10.09 -2.02
N ALA A 54 -14.01 -10.86 -2.34
CA ALA A 54 -13.90 -12.28 -1.99
C ALA A 54 -13.71 -12.53 -0.48
N GLY A 55 -13.57 -11.47 0.34
CA GLY A 55 -13.61 -11.56 1.81
C GLY A 55 -12.30 -11.99 2.49
N TRP A 56 -11.19 -12.11 1.77
CA TRP A 56 -9.92 -12.57 2.35
C TRP A 56 -8.85 -11.47 2.51
N MET A 57 -9.05 -10.29 1.91
CA MET A 57 -8.34 -9.06 2.27
C MET A 57 -9.23 -8.13 3.09
N CYS A 58 -8.60 -7.31 3.95
CA CYS A 58 -9.30 -6.38 4.84
C CYS A 58 -10.42 -7.06 5.66
N ALA A 59 -10.15 -8.27 6.17
CA ALA A 59 -11.15 -9.08 6.90
C ALA A 59 -11.27 -8.69 8.39
N GLN A 60 -10.41 -7.80 8.88
CA GLN A 60 -10.42 -7.30 10.25
C GLN A 60 -10.86 -5.84 10.29
N GLY A 61 -11.34 -5.37 11.45
CA GLY A 61 -11.74 -3.98 11.66
C GLY A 61 -13.24 -3.76 11.52
N ASP A 62 -13.62 -2.52 11.20
CA ASP A 62 -15.01 -2.04 11.13
C ASP A 62 -15.26 -1.23 9.84
N SER A 63 -16.40 -0.55 9.73
CA SER A 63 -16.79 0.19 8.53
C SER A 63 -15.91 1.40 8.20
N GLY A 64 -15.17 1.96 9.17
CA GLY A 64 -14.29 3.11 8.96
C GLY A 64 -12.85 2.69 8.63
N ARG A 65 -12.39 1.58 9.21
CA ARG A 65 -11.09 0.99 8.90
C ARG A 65 -11.17 -0.53 8.87
N ARG A 66 -10.99 -1.10 7.68
CA ARG A 66 -10.75 -2.53 7.49
C ARG A 66 -9.29 -2.79 7.13
N PHE A 67 -8.69 -3.85 7.64
CA PHE A 67 -7.27 -4.12 7.42
C PHE A 67 -6.91 -5.61 7.49
N GLY A 68 -5.70 -5.96 7.09
CA GLY A 68 -5.14 -7.27 7.33
C GLY A 68 -3.80 -7.50 6.64
N ARG A 69 -3.00 -8.39 7.24
CA ARG A 69 -1.75 -8.86 6.63
C ARG A 69 -2.03 -9.87 5.53
N VAL A 70 -1.60 -9.53 4.33
CA VAL A 70 -1.79 -10.33 3.13
C VAL A 70 -0.61 -11.27 2.91
N ILE A 71 0.61 -10.72 3.01
CA ILE A 71 1.86 -11.47 2.84
C ILE A 71 2.72 -11.27 4.08
N LYS A 72 3.17 -12.37 4.68
CA LYS A 72 4.12 -12.35 5.79
C LYS A 72 5.53 -12.03 5.29
N PRO A 73 6.38 -11.40 6.11
CA PRO A 73 7.76 -11.15 5.70
C PRO A 73 8.49 -12.48 5.47
N GLY A 74 9.29 -12.52 4.40
CA GLY A 74 10.18 -13.64 4.11
C GLY A 74 11.01 -13.42 2.85
N PRO A 75 11.78 -14.44 2.43
CA PRO A 75 12.75 -14.29 1.34
C PRO A 75 12.13 -13.83 0.01
N GLU A 76 10.91 -14.29 -0.30
CA GLU A 76 10.18 -13.93 -1.52
C GLU A 76 9.75 -12.46 -1.58
N THR A 77 9.71 -11.76 -0.43
CA THR A 77 9.36 -10.35 -0.32
C THR A 77 10.55 -9.47 0.09
N GLY A 78 11.76 -10.01 0.12
CA GLY A 78 12.92 -9.30 0.66
C GLY A 78 12.72 -8.91 2.13
N ASP A 79 12.09 -9.78 2.90
CA ASP A 79 11.72 -9.62 4.31
C ASP A 79 10.68 -8.50 4.60
N LEU A 80 10.01 -7.98 3.57
CA LEU A 80 8.88 -7.05 3.72
C LEU A 80 7.57 -7.78 3.99
N SER A 81 6.76 -7.28 4.91
CA SER A 81 5.34 -7.65 4.98
C SER A 81 4.49 -6.80 4.03
N VAL A 82 3.38 -7.36 3.56
CA VAL A 82 2.38 -6.61 2.80
C VAL A 82 1.06 -6.64 3.55
N ASP A 83 0.65 -5.47 4.00
CA ASP A 83 -0.64 -5.23 4.65
C ASP A 83 -1.53 -4.43 3.69
N VAL A 84 -2.83 -4.71 3.66
CA VAL A 84 -3.80 -3.95 2.87
C VAL A 84 -4.84 -3.36 3.80
N VAL A 85 -5.07 -2.06 3.66
CA VAL A 85 -5.97 -1.27 4.50
C VAL A 85 -7.00 -0.57 3.61
N HIS A 86 -8.26 -0.65 3.99
CA HIS A 86 -9.37 0.05 3.37
C HIS A 86 -9.92 1.04 4.39
N LEU A 87 -9.84 2.32 4.04
CA LEU A 87 -10.19 3.45 4.90
C LEU A 87 -11.37 4.22 4.32
N LYS A 88 -12.25 4.69 5.21
CA LYS A 88 -13.36 5.58 4.87
C LYS A 88 -13.54 6.61 5.98
N ASP A 89 -13.54 7.91 5.63
CA ASP A 89 -13.74 9.02 6.56
C ASP A 89 -12.90 8.90 7.84
N PHE A 90 -11.58 8.68 7.67
CA PHE A 90 -10.72 8.17 8.74
C PHE A 90 -9.63 9.18 9.15
N VAL A 91 -9.53 9.43 10.46
CA VAL A 91 -8.34 10.03 11.09
C VAL A 91 -7.83 9.02 12.12
N GLY A 92 -6.68 8.40 11.83
CA GLY A 92 -6.09 7.39 12.69
C GLY A 92 -5.25 7.97 13.82
N PRO A 93 -4.90 7.14 14.81
CA PRO A 93 -4.02 7.55 15.90
C PRO A 93 -2.61 7.87 15.39
N HIS A 94 -1.95 8.79 16.09
CA HIS A 94 -0.55 9.10 15.86
C HIS A 94 0.31 7.85 16.03
N HIS A 95 1.13 7.55 15.03
CA HIS A 95 2.09 6.44 15.09
C HIS A 95 3.35 6.79 14.32
N SER A 96 4.42 6.04 14.62
CA SER A 96 5.71 6.17 13.96
C SER A 96 6.01 4.97 13.07
N HIS A 97 6.94 5.18 12.13
CA HIS A 97 7.47 4.20 11.19
C HIS A 97 8.94 3.92 11.50
N PRO A 98 9.28 3.07 12.49
CA PRO A 98 10.68 2.88 12.90
C PRO A 98 11.60 2.41 11.78
N THR A 99 11.08 1.58 10.87
CA THR A 99 11.81 1.01 9.73
C THR A 99 11.40 1.62 8.39
N GLY A 100 10.51 2.61 8.41
CA GLY A 100 9.85 3.15 7.23
C GLY A 100 8.70 2.28 6.71
N GLU A 101 7.95 2.84 5.77
CA GLU A 101 6.83 2.18 5.08
C GLU A 101 6.73 2.66 3.63
N ILE A 102 6.33 1.75 2.73
CA ILE A 102 6.04 2.04 1.32
C ILE A 102 4.53 1.93 1.15
N CYS A 103 3.87 3.01 0.79
CA CYS A 103 2.43 3.07 0.62
C CYS A 103 2.09 3.16 -0.87
N MET A 104 1.24 2.24 -1.34
CA MET A 104 0.54 2.38 -2.61
C MET A 104 -0.88 2.89 -2.33
N THR A 105 -1.17 4.14 -2.68
CA THR A 105 -2.47 4.77 -2.43
C THR A 105 -3.39 4.54 -3.62
N MET A 106 -4.58 3.98 -3.38
CA MET A 106 -5.58 3.65 -4.40
C MET A 106 -6.92 4.31 -4.02
N PRO A 107 -7.18 5.55 -4.45
CA PRO A 107 -8.44 6.26 -4.17
C PRO A 107 -9.65 5.50 -4.76
N ILE A 108 -10.66 5.25 -3.92
CA ILE A 108 -11.91 4.61 -4.36
C ILE A 108 -12.88 5.64 -4.93
N ASP A 109 -13.05 6.74 -4.21
CA ASP A 109 -13.89 7.85 -4.63
C ASP A 109 -13.04 8.94 -5.30
N GLY A 110 -13.61 9.60 -6.30
CA GLY A 110 -12.94 10.69 -7.01
C GLY A 110 -12.61 11.84 -6.06
N GLY A 111 -11.31 12.14 -5.91
CA GLY A 111 -10.81 13.21 -5.06
C GLY A 111 -10.29 12.74 -3.69
N ALA A 112 -10.47 11.47 -3.32
CA ALA A 112 -9.94 10.98 -2.05
C ALA A 112 -8.41 11.05 -1.99
N LEU A 113 -7.91 11.53 -0.86
CA LEU A 113 -6.50 11.72 -0.55
C LEU A 113 -6.15 10.96 0.74
N PHE A 114 -5.00 10.30 0.76
CA PHE A 114 -4.38 9.75 1.96
C PHE A 114 -3.17 10.61 2.33
N ASP A 115 -3.22 11.25 3.49
CA ASP A 115 -2.24 12.26 3.95
C ASP A 115 -1.95 13.33 2.89
N GLY A 116 -3.01 13.80 2.21
CA GLY A 116 -2.92 14.80 1.16
C GLY A 116 -2.45 14.28 -0.20
N GLN A 117 -2.21 12.98 -0.36
CA GLN A 117 -1.76 12.36 -1.61
C GLN A 117 -2.85 11.52 -2.27
N GLY A 118 -3.02 11.69 -3.58
CA GLY A 118 -3.93 10.89 -4.39
C GLY A 118 -3.33 9.53 -4.81
N ALA A 119 -3.75 9.03 -5.97
CA ALA A 119 -3.22 7.77 -6.50
C ALA A 119 -1.71 7.84 -6.75
N GLY A 120 -0.96 6.84 -6.28
CA GLY A 120 0.48 6.76 -6.48
C GLY A 120 1.21 6.09 -5.34
N TRP A 121 2.52 6.30 -5.28
CA TRP A 121 3.40 5.77 -4.25
C TRP A 121 3.87 6.87 -3.31
N CYS A 122 3.73 6.63 -2.01
CA CYS A 122 4.26 7.47 -0.94
C CYS A 122 5.25 6.65 -0.12
N ILE A 123 6.29 7.31 0.41
CA ILE A 123 7.24 6.69 1.32
C ILE A 123 7.17 7.44 2.65
N ASN A 124 6.96 6.68 3.72
CA ASN A 124 7.20 7.15 5.08
C ASN A 124 8.63 6.74 5.46
N PRO A 125 9.60 7.67 5.56
CA PRO A 125 10.98 7.30 5.87
C PRO A 125 11.13 6.71 7.27
N PRO A 126 12.20 5.95 7.54
CA PRO A 126 12.51 5.47 8.89
C PRO A 126 12.55 6.62 9.91
N GLY A 127 11.83 6.46 11.01
CA GLY A 127 11.71 7.45 12.09
C GLY A 127 10.64 8.53 11.87
N SER A 128 9.95 8.54 10.73
CA SER A 128 8.80 9.42 10.51
C SER A 128 7.60 9.03 11.38
N ALA A 129 6.65 9.97 11.55
CA ALA A 129 5.42 9.74 12.31
C ALA A 129 4.30 10.64 11.80
N HIS A 130 3.05 10.18 11.91
CA HIS A 130 1.88 10.90 11.43
C HIS A 130 0.57 10.40 12.07
N ASN A 131 -0.50 11.17 11.87
CA ASN A 131 -1.88 10.70 12.04
C ASN A 131 -2.42 10.38 10.64
N PRO A 132 -2.57 9.10 10.26
CA PRO A 132 -2.98 8.75 8.91
C PRO A 132 -4.39 9.27 8.66
N THR A 133 -4.56 10.08 7.63
CA THR A 133 -5.77 10.88 7.41
C THR A 133 -6.30 10.65 6.00
N VAL A 134 -7.59 10.36 5.89
CA VAL A 134 -8.32 10.37 4.62
C VAL A 134 -9.13 11.65 4.52
N SER A 135 -8.96 12.37 3.41
CA SER A 135 -9.69 13.60 3.07
C SER A 135 -10.16 13.59 1.62
N ASN A 136 -10.97 14.58 1.21
CA ASN A 136 -11.42 14.82 -0.16
C ASN A 136 -11.03 16.22 -0.63
#